data_AF-A0A5E4MGE0-F1
#
_entry.id   AF-A0A5E4MGE0-F1
#
_cell.length_a   1.000
_cell.length_b   1.000
_cell.length_c   1.000
_cell.angle_alpha   90.00
_cell.angle_beta   90.00
_cell.angle_gamma   90.00
#
_symmetry.space_group_name_H-M   'P 1'
#
loop_
_entity.id
_entity.type
_entity.pdbx_description
1 polymer ?
#
loop_
_entity_poly.entity_id
_entity_poly.type
_entity_poly.pdbx_seq_one_letter_code
_entity_poly.pdbx_strand_id
1 'polypeptide(L)'
;MQDRLTTTCLLQEGPATNNKELKAVQEESGSALPVDIFQVAELVAGYMDCMEEALRYLQEVEEYPEEHPAVQGLRNHLDRSRQKLMDQALMLQA
;
A
#
# COMPACT_ATOMS: atom_id res chain seq x y z
N MET A 1 -29.26 -9.45 -7.12
CA MET A 1 -28.13 -9.97 -6.31
C MET A 1 -26.96 -9.06 -6.62
N GLN A 2 -26.54 -8.21 -5.68
CA GLN A 2 -25.37 -7.36 -5.85
C GLN A 2 -24.16 -8.16 -5.40
N ASP A 3 -23.32 -8.59 -6.33
CA ASP A 3 -22.05 -9.23 -6.04
C ASP A 3 -21.17 -8.25 -5.26
N ARG A 4 -20.87 -8.58 -4.00
CA ARG A 4 -19.94 -7.80 -3.17
C ARG A 4 -18.55 -7.94 -3.78
N LEU A 5 -18.12 -6.93 -4.53
CA LEU A 5 -16.72 -6.74 -4.91
C LEU A 5 -15.92 -6.44 -3.66
N THR A 6 -15.44 -7.47 -2.96
CA THR A 6 -14.39 -7.31 -1.95
C THR A 6 -13.07 -7.16 -2.67
N THR A 7 -12.69 -5.91 -2.97
CA THR A 7 -11.34 -5.61 -3.47
C THR A 7 -10.35 -5.87 -2.35
N THR A 8 -9.65 -6.99 -2.43
CA THR A 8 -8.54 -7.33 -1.53
C THR A 8 -7.44 -6.30 -1.72
N CYS A 9 -7.08 -5.59 -0.65
CA CYS A 9 -5.95 -4.68 -0.70
C CYS A 9 -4.65 -5.48 -0.92
N LEU A 10 -3.84 -5.10 -1.90
CA LEU A 10 -2.56 -5.73 -2.21
C LEU A 10 -1.52 -5.64 -1.07
N LEU A 11 -1.79 -4.82 -0.04
CA LEU A 11 -0.98 -4.72 1.19
C LEU A 11 -1.45 -5.67 2.29
N GLN A 12 -2.42 -6.54 2.01
CA GLN A 12 -2.84 -7.58 2.93
C GLN A 12 -1.82 -8.73 2.88
N GLU A 13 -1.02 -8.85 3.95
CA GLU A 13 -0.26 -10.07 4.22
C GLU A 13 -1.24 -11.25 4.24
N GLY A 14 -1.21 -12.04 3.17
CA GLY A 14 -1.90 -13.32 3.11
C GLY A 14 -1.30 -14.29 4.14
N PRO A 15 -2.08 -15.26 4.63
CA PRO A 15 -1.53 -16.31 5.47
C PRO A 15 -0.46 -17.06 4.68
N ALA A 16 0.71 -17.21 5.28
CA ALA A 16 1.87 -17.89 4.73
C ALA A 16 1.48 -19.19 4.01
N THR A 17 1.36 -19.13 2.68
CA THR A 17 1.16 -20.32 1.86
C THR A 17 2.09 -20.23 0.66
N ASN A 18 3.11 -21.09 0.73
CA ASN A 18 3.95 -21.60 -0.36
C ASN A 18 5.07 -20.67 -0.84
N ASN A 19 5.96 -20.41 0.12
CA ASN A 19 7.40 -20.22 -0.05
C ASN A 19 8.04 -21.30 -0.96
N LYS A 20 8.05 -21.13 -2.28
CA LYS A 20 8.96 -21.92 -3.13
C LYS A 20 9.57 -21.19 -4.33
N GLU A 21 8.96 -20.12 -4.85
CA GLU A 21 9.52 -19.43 -6.03
C GLU A 21 10.36 -18.19 -5.71
N LEU A 22 10.23 -17.60 -4.52
CA LEU A 22 11.05 -16.46 -4.08
C LEU A 22 12.43 -16.85 -3.54
N LYS A 23 12.67 -18.13 -3.25
CA LYS A 23 13.97 -18.60 -2.71
C LYS A 23 15.06 -18.80 -3.76
N ALA A 24 14.72 -18.89 -5.04
CA ALA A 24 15.70 -19.19 -6.08
C ALA A 24 16.58 -17.98 -6.49
N VAL A 25 16.22 -16.76 -6.07
CA VAL A 25 16.98 -15.53 -6.44
C VAL A 25 17.86 -15.03 -5.29
N GLN A 26 17.74 -15.61 -4.09
CA GLN A 26 18.36 -15.09 -2.87
C GLN A 26 19.72 -15.72 -2.51
N GLU A 27 20.19 -16.73 -3.26
CA GLU A 27 21.41 -17.46 -2.91
C GLU A 27 22.66 -17.11 -3.74
N GLU A 28 22.56 -16.20 -4.71
CA GLU A 28 23.72 -15.79 -5.52
C GLU A 28 23.89 -14.26 -5.57
N SER A 29 24.20 -13.65 -4.43
CA SER A 29 25.18 -12.56 -4.29
C SER A 29 24.94 -11.83 -2.97
N GLY A 30 25.81 -12.10 -2.02
CA GLY A 30 25.94 -11.30 -0.81
C GLY A 30 26.30 -9.85 -1.16
N SER A 31 25.30 -8.99 -1.14
CA SER A 31 25.41 -7.58 -0.79
C SER A 31 23.98 -7.11 -0.57
N ALA A 32 23.59 -6.83 0.67
CA ALA A 32 22.41 -6.01 0.90
C ALA A 32 22.74 -4.65 0.29
N LEU A 33 22.35 -4.44 -0.97
CA LEU A 33 22.49 -3.14 -1.62
C LEU A 33 21.71 -2.14 -0.75
N PRO A 34 22.30 -0.98 -0.42
CA PRO A 34 21.58 0.04 0.34
C PRO A 34 20.32 0.38 -0.46
N VAL A 35 19.15 0.15 0.12
CA VAL A 35 17.90 0.62 -0.46
C VAL A 35 18.06 2.12 -0.62
N ASP A 36 18.01 2.59 -1.86
CA ASP A 36 18.21 3.99 -2.19
C ASP A 36 17.09 4.81 -1.52
N ILE A 37 17.47 5.67 -0.58
CA ILE A 37 16.55 6.53 0.16
C ILE A 37 15.70 7.36 -0.80
N PHE A 38 16.24 7.73 -1.96
CA PHE A 38 15.50 8.46 -3.00
C PHE A 38 14.39 7.60 -3.61
N GLN A 39 14.60 6.31 -3.84
CA GLN A 39 13.58 5.40 -4.36
C GLN A 39 12.43 5.17 -3.36
N VAL A 40 12.75 5.09 -2.07
CA VAL A 40 11.73 5.00 -1.01
C VAL A 40 10.92 6.29 -0.94
N ALA A 41 11.57 7.45 -1.06
CA ALA A 41 10.89 8.74 -1.07
C ALA A 41 9.97 8.91 -2.29
N GLU A 42 10.40 8.49 -3.48
CA GLU A 42 9.56 8.50 -4.69
C GLU A 42 8.35 7.57 -4.56
N LEU A 43 8.53 6.38 -4.00
CA LEU A 43 7.44 5.44 -3.75
C LEU A 43 6.41 6.02 -2.77
N VAL A 44 6.88 6.63 -1.67
CA VAL A 44 6.03 7.32 -0.69
C VAL A 44 5.23 8.45 -1.35
N ALA A 45 5.90 9.27 -2.16
CA ALA A 45 5.27 10.41 -2.83
C ALA A 45 4.17 9.93 -3.78
N GLY A 46 4.46 8.97 -4.65
CA GLY A 46 3.47 8.40 -5.57
C GLY A 46 2.29 7.74 -4.84
N TYR A 47 2.54 7.12 -3.68
CA TYR A 47 1.47 6.59 -2.84
C TYR A 47 0.55 7.70 -2.29
N MET A 48 1.12 8.83 -1.85
CA MET A 48 0.35 9.97 -1.36
C MET A 48 -0.49 10.61 -2.47
N ASP A 49 0.07 10.78 -3.66
CA ASP A 49 -0.64 11.33 -4.81
C ASP A 49 -1.85 10.45 -5.18
N CYS A 50 -1.66 9.13 -5.24
CA CYS A 50 -2.74 8.18 -5.50
C CYS A 50 -3.83 8.19 -4.40
N MET A 51 -3.44 8.37 -3.14
CA MET A 51 -4.39 8.44 -2.02
C MET A 51 -5.29 9.67 -2.12
N GLU A 52 -4.70 10.83 -2.41
CA GLU A 52 -5.43 12.09 -2.58
C GLU A 52 -6.40 11.99 -3.76
N GLU A 53 -5.92 11.51 -4.91
CA GLU A 53 -6.73 11.37 -6.11
C GLU A 53 -7.89 10.38 -5.93
N ALA A 54 -7.66 9.26 -5.23
CA ALA A 54 -8.73 8.29 -4.97
C ALA A 54 -9.85 8.88 -4.09
N LEU A 55 -9.51 9.69 -3.09
CA LEU A 55 -10.49 10.37 -2.26
C LEU A 55 -11.21 11.50 -3.01
N ARG A 56 -10.46 12.28 -3.81
CA ARG A 56 -11.02 13.31 -4.68
C ARG A 56 -12.02 12.72 -5.67
N TYR A 57 -11.67 11.62 -6.34
CA TYR A 57 -12.55 10.93 -7.28
C TYR A 57 -13.88 10.51 -6.63
N LEU A 58 -13.83 9.91 -5.43
CA LEU A 58 -15.05 9.53 -4.71
C LEU A 58 -15.96 10.72 -4.39
N GLN A 59 -15.40 11.87 -4.03
CA GLN A 59 -16.17 13.03 -3.60
C GLN A 59 -16.65 13.90 -4.77
N GLU A 60 -15.83 14.07 -5.80
CA GLU A 60 -16.10 14.99 -6.91
C GLU A 60 -16.71 14.30 -8.14
N VAL A 61 -16.36 13.03 -8.39
CA VAL A 61 -16.83 12.30 -9.58
C VAL A 61 -17.98 11.37 -9.23
N GLU A 62 -17.83 10.59 -8.15
CA GLU A 62 -18.91 9.71 -7.66
C GLU A 62 -19.88 10.43 -6.72
N GLU A 63 -19.61 11.69 -6.40
CA GLU A 63 -20.46 12.58 -5.58
C GLU A 63 -20.79 11.99 -4.18
N TYR A 64 -19.90 11.16 -3.63
CA TYR A 64 -20.09 10.62 -2.28
C TYR A 64 -19.81 11.71 -1.25
N PRO A 65 -20.75 11.95 -0.30
CA PRO A 65 -20.49 12.88 0.80
C PRO A 65 -19.34 12.40 1.67
N GLU A 66 -18.70 13.32 2.39
CA GLU A 66 -17.53 13.00 3.21
C GLU A 66 -17.81 11.95 4.29
N GLU A 67 -19.05 11.91 4.80
CA GLU A 67 -19.51 10.95 5.79
C GLU A 67 -19.86 9.57 5.19
N HIS A 68 -19.78 9.42 3.86
CA HIS A 68 -20.14 8.18 3.19
C HIS A 68 -19.23 7.04 3.68
N PRO A 69 -19.79 5.85 4.01
CA PRO A 69 -19.00 4.74 4.56
C PRO A 69 -17.82 4.30 3.67
N ALA A 70 -17.96 4.41 2.35
CA ALA A 70 -16.87 4.09 1.41
C ALA A 70 -15.72 5.11 1.51
N VAL A 71 -16.03 6.41 1.64
CA VAL A 71 -15.03 7.48 1.78
C VAL A 71 -14.29 7.33 3.10
N GLN A 72 -15.02 7.16 4.21
CA GLN A 72 -14.41 6.92 5.53
C GLN A 72 -13.60 5.62 5.56
N GLY A 73 -14.13 4.55 4.98
CA GLY A 73 -13.47 3.25 4.91
C GLY A 73 -12.16 3.34 4.15
N LEU A 74 -12.17 4.01 2.99
CA LEU A 74 -10.98 4.20 2.17
C LEU A 74 -9.95 5.11 2.86
N ARG A 75 -10.37 6.26 3.43
CA ARG A 75 -9.49 7.17 4.17
C ARG A 75 -8.76 6.44 5.30
N ASN A 76 -9.51 5.74 6.15
CA ASN A 76 -8.95 4.95 7.25
C ASN A 76 -8.02 3.83 6.76
N HIS A 77 -8.32 3.22 5.61
CA HIS A 77 -7.47 2.21 5.01
C HIS A 77 -6.13 2.81 4.53
N LEU A 78 -6.19 3.91 3.79
CA LEU A 78 -5.02 4.56 3.21
C LEU A 78 -4.10 5.14 4.28
N ASP A 79 -4.66 5.69 5.37
CA ASP A 79 -3.87 6.16 6.53
C ASP A 79 -3.10 5.03 7.21
N ARG A 80 -3.74 3.87 7.44
CA ARG A 80 -3.07 2.69 8.02
C ARG A 80 -1.98 2.14 7.11
N SER A 81 -2.25 2.11 5.81
CA SER A 81 -1.29 1.66 4.81
C SER A 81 -0.10 2.62 4.71
N ARG A 82 -0.32 3.94 4.84
CA ARG A 82 0.76 4.95 4.95
C ARG A 82 1.64 4.71 6.17
N GLN A 83 1.04 4.46 7.33
CA GLN A 83 1.79 4.17 8.57
C GLN A 83 2.68 2.93 8.40
N LYS A 84 2.14 1.83 7.87
CA LYS A 84 2.93 0.61 7.62
C LYS A 84 4.11 0.86 6.67
N LEU A 85 3.89 1.64 5.62
CA LEU A 85 4.93 1.96 4.65
C LEU A 85 6.04 2.83 5.27
N MET A 86 5.68 3.75 6.15
CA MET A 86 6.63 4.55 6.93
C MET A 86 7.40 3.69 7.94
N ASP A 87 6.73 2.78 8.64
CA ASP A 87 7.36 1.86 9.59
C ASP A 87 8.39 0.96 8.89
N GLN A 88 8.04 0.44 7.71
CA GLN A 88 8.96 -0.35 6.88
C GLN A 88 10.15 0.49 6.42
N ALA A 89 9.90 1.73 5.97
CA ALA A 89 10.97 2.64 5.56
C ALA A 89 11.93 2.99 6.71
N LEU A 90 11.41 3.13 7.95
CA LEU A 90 12.21 3.40 9.15
C LEU A 90 12.95 2.16 9.66
N MET A 91 12.35 0.97 9.58
CA MET A 91 13.04 -0.30 9.94
C MET A 91 14.20 -0.62 9.00
N LEU A 92 14.15 -0.18 7.74
CA LEU A 92 15.28 -0.28 6.82
C LEU A 92 16.44 0.67 7.15
N GLN A 93 16.27 1.59 8.11
CA GLN A 93 17.30 2.54 8.55
C GLN A 93 18.04 2.13 9.85
N ALA A 94 17.66 1.02 10.49
CA ALA A 94 18.27 0.51 11.73
C ALA A 94 19.16 -0.72 11.48
#